data_AF-A0A939BCU1-F1
#
_entry.id   AF-A0A939BCU1-F1
#
_cell.length_a   1.000
_cell.length_b   1.000
_cell.length_c   1.000
_cell.angle_alpha   90.00
_cell.angle_beta   90.00
_cell.angle_gamma   90.00
#
_symmetry.space_group_name_H-M   'P 1'
#
loop_
_entity.id
_entity.type
_entity.pdbx_description
1 polymer ?
#
loop_
_entity_poly.entity_id
_entity_poly.type
_entity_poly.pdbx_seq_one_letter_code
_entity_poly.pdbx_strand_id
1 'polypeptide(L)'
;MLNINYGHNRELMKKCRRLEEYAIFVDTIRKNQAKGQDLQEAVETAVESCIAGGVLADILRAQKAEVVQMVLEGFDQEAYEKAMKKEGYEDGYQEGKEDGYQEGIEQGIERGICGLIRSLKEFDIPKGQILQKLQDTYELTEEEARGCIEKYW
;
A
#
# COMPACT_ATOMS: atom_id res chain seq x y z
N MET A 1 3.60 1.65 -17.71
CA MET A 1 4.91 0.99 -17.45
C MET A 1 4.72 0.02 -16.28
N LEU A 2 5.30 -1.18 -16.35
CA LEU A 2 5.18 -2.20 -15.30
C LEU A 2 6.34 -2.05 -14.32
N ASN A 3 6.01 -1.92 -13.03
CA ASN A 3 6.97 -1.89 -11.95
C ASN A 3 7.44 -3.31 -11.58
N ILE A 4 8.73 -3.60 -11.79
CA ILE A 4 9.32 -4.93 -11.53
C ILE A 4 10.10 -4.97 -10.21
N ASN A 5 9.94 -3.98 -9.33
CA ASN A 5 10.52 -4.02 -7.99
C ASN A 5 9.92 -5.17 -7.18
N TYR A 6 10.72 -5.77 -6.30
CA TYR A 6 10.26 -6.85 -5.45
C TYR A 6 9.07 -6.42 -4.59
N GLY A 7 8.01 -7.23 -4.57
CA GLY A 7 6.75 -6.91 -3.88
C GLY A 7 5.69 -6.22 -4.76
N HIS A 8 6.09 -5.65 -5.91
CA HIS A 8 5.21 -5.00 -6.89
C HIS A 8 4.94 -5.93 -8.09
N ASN A 9 3.80 -5.71 -8.77
CA ASN A 9 3.30 -6.59 -9.85
C ASN A 9 3.36 -8.09 -9.49
N ARG A 10 2.82 -8.45 -8.31
CA ARG A 10 2.83 -9.81 -7.75
C ARG A 10 2.30 -10.87 -8.73
N GLU A 11 1.34 -10.52 -9.59
CA GLU A 11 0.86 -11.44 -10.63
C GLU A 11 1.92 -11.75 -11.71
N LEU A 12 2.73 -10.77 -12.09
CA LEU A 12 3.82 -10.95 -13.05
C LEU A 12 4.94 -11.80 -12.44
N MET A 13 5.29 -11.53 -11.17
CA MET A 13 6.28 -12.31 -10.42
C MET A 13 5.86 -13.79 -10.30
N LYS A 14 4.58 -14.05 -9.97
CA LYS A 14 4.01 -15.41 -9.94
C LYS A 14 4.05 -16.14 -11.29
N LYS A 15 3.99 -15.40 -12.41
CA LYS A 15 4.00 -15.96 -13.76
C LYS A 15 5.42 -16.20 -14.30
N CYS A 16 6.44 -15.51 -13.78
CA CYS A 16 7.81 -15.62 -14.23
C CYS A 16 8.79 -15.71 -13.05
N ARG A 17 9.12 -16.94 -12.64
CA ARG A 17 10.08 -17.22 -11.56
C ARG A 17 11.43 -16.51 -11.75
N ARG A 18 11.94 -16.42 -12.98
CA ARG A 18 13.22 -15.73 -13.25
C ARG A 18 13.15 -14.22 -12.97
N LEU A 19 12.01 -13.61 -13.29
CA LEU A 19 11.80 -12.19 -13.01
C LEU A 19 11.68 -11.95 -11.50
N GLU A 20 11.01 -12.85 -10.78
CA GLU A 20 10.94 -12.85 -9.32
C GLU A 20 12.33 -12.98 -8.69
N GLU A 21 13.12 -13.96 -9.11
CA GLU A 21 14.50 -14.15 -8.63
C GLU A 21 15.39 -12.92 -8.92
N TYR A 22 15.23 -12.29 -10.10
CA TYR A 22 15.92 -11.03 -10.41
C TYR A 22 15.48 -9.87 -9.50
N ALA A 23 14.18 -9.72 -9.25
CA ALA A 23 13.67 -8.70 -8.35
C ALA A 23 14.21 -8.88 -6.93
N ILE A 24 14.31 -10.12 -6.44
CA ILE A 24 14.92 -10.46 -5.14
C ILE A 24 16.41 -10.10 -5.10
N PHE A 25 17.15 -10.39 -6.18
CA PHE A 25 18.57 -10.04 -6.28
C PHE A 25 18.79 -8.53 -6.17
N VAL A 26 18.03 -7.75 -6.95
CA VAL A 26 18.10 -6.29 -6.93
C VAL A 26 17.67 -5.72 -5.58
N ASP A 27 16.63 -6.29 -4.95
CA ASP A 27 16.20 -5.95 -3.57
C ASP A 27 17.29 -6.20 -2.52
N THR A 28 18.04 -7.29 -2.67
CA THR A 28 19.13 -7.63 -1.75
C THR A 28 20.28 -6.63 -1.84
N ILE A 29 20.66 -6.21 -3.05
CA ILE A 29 21.66 -5.14 -3.26
C ILE A 29 21.22 -3.85 -2.55
N ARG A 30 19.95 -3.47 -2.71
CA ARG A 30 19.39 -2.26 -2.09
C ARG A 30 19.44 -2.31 -0.57
N LYS A 31 19.03 -3.44 0.03
CA LYS A 31 19.07 -3.64 1.48
C LYS A 31 20.49 -3.54 2.04
N ASN A 32 21.47 -3.97 1.26
CA ASN A 32 22.88 -3.88 1.61
C ASN A 32 23.39 -2.43 1.54
N GLN A 33 23.06 -1.70 0.48
CA GLN A 33 23.37 -0.26 0.37
C GLN A 33 22.69 0.58 1.47
N ALA A 34 21.43 0.28 1.81
CA ALA A 34 20.71 0.97 2.89
C ALA A 34 21.36 0.77 4.27
N LYS A 35 22.19 -0.27 4.44
CA LYS A 35 23.00 -0.49 5.66
C LYS A 35 24.32 0.27 5.65
N GLY A 36 24.61 1.02 4.59
CA GLY A 36 25.83 1.82 4.44
C GLY A 36 26.98 1.10 3.73
N GLN A 37 26.74 -0.06 3.12
CA GLN A 37 27.75 -0.71 2.26
C GLN A 37 27.91 0.07 0.96
N ASP A 38 29.14 0.13 0.45
CA ASP A 38 29.36 0.68 -0.89
C ASP A 38 28.70 -0.20 -1.96
N LEU A 39 28.51 0.33 -3.17
CA LEU A 39 27.81 -0.40 -4.23
C LEU A 39 28.49 -1.73 -4.57
N GLN A 40 29.83 -1.77 -4.59
CA GLN A 40 30.57 -2.97 -4.93
C GLN A 40 30.41 -4.04 -3.85
N GLU A 41 30.61 -3.67 -2.59
CA GLU A 41 30.44 -4.54 -1.42
C GLU A 41 28.99 -5.05 -1.31
N ALA A 42 28.02 -4.17 -1.57
CA ALA A 42 26.60 -4.53 -1.56
C ALA A 42 26.26 -5.56 -2.64
N VAL A 43 26.82 -5.41 -3.84
CA VAL A 43 26.65 -6.35 -4.95
C VAL A 43 27.33 -7.68 -4.66
N GLU A 44 28.58 -7.68 -4.18
CA GLU A 44 29.30 -8.91 -3.83
C GLU A 44 28.57 -9.70 -2.73
N THR A 45 28.12 -9.02 -1.67
CA THR A 45 27.34 -9.60 -0.59
C THR A 45 26.00 -10.15 -1.08
N ALA A 46 25.34 -9.44 -2.00
CA ALA A 46 24.05 -9.87 -2.57
C ALA A 46 24.22 -11.11 -3.46
N VAL A 47 25.30 -11.19 -4.23
CA VAL A 47 25.62 -12.38 -5.05
C VAL A 47 25.76 -13.60 -4.15
N GLU A 48 26.54 -13.51 -3.07
CA GLU A 48 26.76 -14.63 -2.15
C GLU A 48 25.46 -15.06 -1.45
N SER A 49 24.70 -14.09 -0.95
CA SER A 49 23.41 -14.34 -0.30
C SER A 49 22.40 -14.98 -1.26
N CYS A 50 22.33 -14.52 -2.51
CA CYS A 50 21.41 -15.06 -3.52
C CYS A 50 21.81 -16.47 -3.96
N ILE A 51 23.11 -16.75 -4.14
CA ILE A 51 23.60 -18.09 -4.44
C ILE A 51 23.25 -19.06 -3.30
N ALA A 52 23.41 -18.65 -2.04
CA ALA A 52 23.06 -19.45 -0.88
C ALA A 52 21.54 -19.69 -0.76
N GLY A 53 20.73 -18.68 -1.09
CA GLY A 53 19.27 -18.76 -1.11
C GLY A 53 18.66 -19.43 -2.34
N GLY A 54 19.47 -19.87 -3.31
CA GLY A 54 18.99 -20.48 -4.55
C GLY A 54 18.37 -19.50 -5.55
N VAL A 55 18.58 -18.20 -5.37
CA VAL A 55 18.07 -17.11 -6.20
C VAL A 55 19.08 -16.80 -7.31
N LEU A 56 18.70 -16.97 -8.58
CA LEU A 56 19.60 -16.83 -9.74
C LEU A 56 20.92 -17.63 -9.61
N ALA A 57 20.95 -18.66 -8.77
CA ALA A 57 22.20 -19.28 -8.33
C ALA A 57 23.00 -19.94 -9.47
N ASP A 58 22.33 -20.36 -10.54
CA ASP A 58 22.97 -20.89 -11.75
C ASP A 58 23.68 -19.78 -12.56
N ILE A 59 23.01 -18.65 -12.78
CA ILE A 59 23.55 -17.49 -13.49
C ILE A 59 24.68 -16.84 -12.67
N LEU A 60 24.43 -16.60 -11.39
CA LEU A 60 25.40 -15.95 -10.50
C LEU A 60 26.66 -16.80 -10.28
N ARG A 61 26.57 -18.13 -10.32
CA ARG A 61 27.77 -19.01 -10.26
C ARG A 61 28.54 -19.01 -11.58
N ALA A 62 27.84 -19.04 -12.72
CA ALA A 62 28.48 -19.12 -14.03
C ALA A 62 29.10 -17.78 -14.46
N GLN A 63 28.48 -16.65 -14.11
CA GLN A 63 28.79 -15.34 -14.67
C GLN A 63 28.96 -14.26 -13.57
N LYS A 64 29.49 -14.62 -12.39
CA LYS A 64 29.66 -13.69 -11.25
C LYS A 64 30.29 -12.36 -11.66
N ALA A 65 31.44 -12.41 -12.33
CA ALA A 65 32.20 -11.20 -12.68
C ALA A 65 31.43 -10.30 -13.65
N GLU A 66 30.75 -10.87 -14.64
CA GLU A 66 29.98 -10.13 -15.63
C GLU A 66 28.73 -9.48 -15.02
N VAL A 67 28.02 -10.19 -14.14
CA VAL A 67 26.86 -9.64 -13.43
C VAL A 67 27.28 -8.49 -12.52
N VAL A 68 28.39 -8.64 -11.79
CA VAL A 68 28.92 -7.57 -10.94
C VAL A 68 29.27 -6.34 -11.77
N GLN A 69 30.02 -6.53 -12.86
CA GLN A 69 30.43 -5.43 -13.75
C GLN A 69 29.21 -4.73 -14.38
N MET A 70 28.26 -5.49 -14.92
CA MET A 70 27.05 -4.95 -15.52
C MET A 70 26.24 -4.11 -14.53
N VAL A 71 26.12 -4.56 -13.27
CA VAL A 71 25.41 -3.80 -12.24
C VAL A 71 26.18 -2.53 -11.89
N LEU A 72 27.50 -2.59 -11.74
CA LEU A 72 28.33 -1.41 -11.43
C LEU A 72 28.27 -0.36 -12.55
N GLU A 73 28.24 -0.78 -13.81
CA GLU A 73 28.18 0.11 -14.96
C GLU A 73 26.77 0.67 -15.20
N GLY A 74 25.73 -0.11 -14.90
CA GLY A 74 24.33 0.24 -15.19
C GLY A 74 23.57 0.88 -14.02
N PHE A 75 24.12 0.89 -12.81
CA PHE A 75 23.42 1.36 -11.63
C PHE A 75 23.54 2.88 -11.45
N ASP A 76 22.48 3.60 -11.83
CA ASP A 76 22.29 5.01 -11.47
C ASP A 76 21.54 5.10 -10.13
N GLN A 77 22.32 5.36 -9.07
CA GLN A 77 21.80 5.48 -7.71
C GLN A 77 20.81 6.65 -7.58
N GLU A 78 21.04 7.78 -8.24
CA GLU A 78 20.20 8.97 -8.11
C GLU A 78 18.83 8.75 -8.78
N ALA A 79 18.84 8.18 -10.01
CA ALA A 79 17.61 7.81 -10.70
C ALA A 79 16.80 6.80 -9.89
N TYR A 80 17.49 5.85 -9.26
CA TYR A 80 16.88 4.83 -8.43
C TYR A 80 16.22 5.41 -7.16
N GLU A 81 16.94 6.24 -6.39
CA GLU A 81 16.41 6.89 -5.19
C GLU A 81 15.20 7.77 -5.51
N LYS A 82 15.26 8.49 -6.63
CA LYS A 82 14.14 9.30 -7.12
C LYS A 82 12.91 8.46 -7.45
N ALA A 83 13.10 7.29 -8.08
CA ALA A 83 12.02 6.37 -8.38
C ALA A 83 11.37 5.84 -7.09
N MET A 84 12.17 5.44 -6.10
CA MET A 84 11.68 4.98 -4.79
C MET A 84 10.90 6.06 -4.05
N LYS A 85 11.42 7.28 -4.02
CA LYS A 85 10.74 8.40 -3.36
C LYS A 85 9.39 8.71 -4.02
N LYS A 86 9.34 8.63 -5.35
CA LYS A 86 8.11 8.84 -6.11
C LYS A 86 7.09 7.73 -5.83
N GLU A 87 7.54 6.48 -5.81
CA GLU A 87 6.71 5.31 -5.52
C GLU A 87 6.15 5.37 -4.10
N GLY A 88 6.99 5.61 -3.09
CA GLY A 88 6.53 5.76 -1.70
C GLY A 88 5.59 6.95 -1.51
N TYR A 89 5.77 8.03 -2.28
CA TYR A 89 4.81 9.15 -2.30
C TYR A 89 3.48 8.76 -2.93
N GLU A 90 3.50 8.05 -4.06
CA GLU A 90 2.28 7.60 -4.74
C GLU A 90 1.48 6.63 -3.87
N ASP A 91 2.13 5.65 -3.26
CA ASP A 91 1.48 4.68 -2.36
C ASP A 91 0.87 5.40 -1.14
N GLY A 92 1.65 6.24 -0.46
CA GLY A 92 1.16 6.99 0.70
C GLY A 92 0.07 8.02 0.34
N TYR A 93 0.12 8.62 -0.86
CA TYR A 93 -0.93 9.51 -1.33
C TYR A 93 -2.22 8.76 -1.63
N GLN A 94 -2.17 7.57 -2.24
CA GLN A 94 -3.38 6.78 -2.50
C GLN A 94 -4.02 6.30 -1.21
N GLU A 95 -3.23 5.75 -0.28
CA GLU A 95 -3.71 5.31 1.04
C GLU A 95 -4.36 6.48 1.80
N GLY A 96 -3.65 7.61 1.93
CA GLY A 96 -4.19 8.78 2.61
C GLY A 96 -5.42 9.39 1.92
N LYS A 97 -5.52 9.26 0.58
CA LYS A 97 -6.71 9.71 -0.16
C LYS A 97 -7.90 8.79 0.08
N GLU A 98 -7.70 7.48 0.12
CA GLU A 98 -8.75 6.49 0.38
C GLU A 98 -9.28 6.65 1.81
N ASP A 99 -8.38 6.72 2.80
CA ASP A 99 -8.73 6.95 4.20
C ASP A 99 -9.48 8.27 4.39
N GLY A 100 -8.96 9.36 3.81
CA GLY A 100 -9.60 10.68 3.92
C GLY A 100 -10.95 10.75 3.23
N TYR A 101 -11.15 10.02 2.14
CA TYR A 101 -12.46 9.94 1.47
C TYR A 101 -13.46 9.15 2.31
N GLN A 102 -13.05 8.02 2.87
CA GLN A 102 -13.88 7.19 3.75
C GLN A 102 -14.29 7.96 5.01
N GLU A 103 -13.34 8.61 5.68
CA GLU A 103 -13.61 9.44 6.85
C GLU A 103 -14.56 10.61 6.50
N GLY A 104 -14.38 11.22 5.33
CA GLY A 104 -15.26 12.27 4.83
C GLY A 104 -16.70 11.81 4.61
N ILE A 105 -16.90 10.60 4.08
CA ILE A 105 -18.22 9.98 3.93
C ILE A 105 -18.86 9.73 5.30
N GLU A 106 -18.13 9.13 6.22
CA GLU A 106 -18.63 8.81 7.57
C GLU A 106 -19.06 10.08 8.33
N GLN A 107 -18.22 11.12 8.32
CA GLN A 107 -18.56 12.41 8.90
C GLN A 107 -19.76 13.06 8.21
N GLY A 108 -19.88 12.91 6.88
CA GLY A 108 -21.01 13.41 6.10
C GLY A 108 -22.33 12.73 6.48
N ILE A 109 -22.31 11.40 6.60
CA ILE A 109 -23.46 10.59 7.03
C ILE A 109 -23.84 10.94 8.47
N GLU A 110 -22.88 11.02 9.38
CA GLU A 110 -23.13 11.38 10.79
C GLU A 110 -23.78 12.77 10.91
N ARG A 111 -23.28 13.76 10.16
CA ARG A 111 -23.87 15.11 10.10
C ARG A 111 -25.28 15.09 9.51
N GLY A 112 -25.50 14.29 8.46
CA GLY A 112 -26.81 14.10 7.84
C GLY A 112 -27.85 13.49 8.80
N ILE A 113 -27.46 12.44 9.53
CA ILE A 113 -28.28 11.79 10.55
C ILE A 113 -28.61 12.78 11.67
N CYS A 114 -27.61 13.48 12.21
CA CYS A 114 -27.79 14.48 13.25
C CYS A 114 -28.74 15.61 12.80
N GLY A 115 -28.57 16.12 11.58
CA GLY A 115 -29.45 17.13 10.99
C GLY A 115 -30.90 16.63 10.86
N LEU A 116 -31.08 15.41 10.34
CA LEU A 116 -32.41 14.81 10.20
C LEU A 116 -33.11 14.63 11.55
N ILE A 117 -32.41 14.09 12.55
CA ILE A 117 -32.95 13.90 13.91
C ILE A 117 -33.38 15.23 14.51
N ARG A 118 -32.54 16.27 14.41
CA ARG A 118 -32.86 17.61 14.93
C ARG A 118 -34.08 18.22 14.25
N SER A 119 -34.16 18.18 12.91
CA SER A 119 -35.32 18.70 12.19
C SER A 119 -36.59 17.95 12.57
N LEU A 120 -36.56 16.61 12.63
CA LEU A 120 -37.74 15.82 13.00
C LEU A 120 -38.15 16.05 14.46
N LYS A 121 -37.19 16.35 15.36
CA LYS A 121 -37.46 16.78 16.74
C LYS A 121 -38.18 18.11 16.80
N GLU A 122 -37.75 19.09 16.00
CA GLU A 122 -38.39 20.41 15.93
C GLU A 122 -39.85 20.35 15.46
N PHE A 123 -40.22 19.32 14.69
CA PHE A 123 -41.60 19.07 14.26
C PHE A 123 -42.38 18.13 15.18
N ASP A 124 -41.89 17.86 16.40
CA ASP A 124 -42.51 16.97 17.40
C ASP A 124 -42.80 15.56 16.87
N ILE A 125 -42.01 15.07 15.91
CA ILE A 125 -42.18 13.73 15.36
C ILE A 125 -41.79 12.68 16.41
N PRO A 126 -42.62 11.66 16.68
CA PRO A 126 -42.29 10.65 17.68
C PRO A 126 -41.04 9.84 17.31
N LYS A 127 -40.20 9.52 18.31
CA LYS A 127 -38.95 8.73 18.14
C LYS A 127 -39.13 7.45 17.31
N GLY A 128 -40.25 6.76 17.44
CA GLY A 128 -40.53 5.53 16.69
C GLY A 128 -40.60 5.74 15.17
N GLN A 129 -41.16 6.87 14.70
CA GLN A 129 -41.19 7.19 13.27
C GLN A 129 -39.82 7.60 12.75
N ILE A 130 -39.03 8.28 13.59
CA ILE A 130 -37.66 8.70 13.26
C ILE A 130 -36.75 7.48 13.15
N LEU A 131 -36.91 6.51 14.05
CA LEU A 131 -36.17 5.26 14.03
C LEU A 131 -36.42 4.51 12.72
N GLN A 132 -37.68 4.39 12.28
CA GLN A 132 -37.99 3.79 10.98
C GLN A 132 -37.35 4.58 9.83
N LYS A 133 -37.46 5.92 9.86
CA LYS A 133 -36.90 6.79 8.82
C LYS A 133 -35.38 6.66 8.70
N LEU A 134 -34.67 6.51 9.81
CA LEU A 134 -33.21 6.34 9.83
C LEU A 134 -32.79 4.99 9.23
N GLN A 135 -33.47 3.90 9.59
CA GLN A 135 -33.24 2.59 8.99
C GLN A 135 -33.50 2.61 7.47
N ASP A 136 -34.60 3.24 7.03
CA ASP A 136 -34.95 3.30 5.61
C ASP A 136 -34.02 4.21 4.79
N THR A 137 -33.51 5.30 5.37
CA THR A 137 -32.74 6.32 4.63
C THR A 137 -31.24 6.02 4.59
N TYR A 138 -30.71 5.43 5.66
CA TYR A 138 -29.28 5.18 5.83
C TYR A 138 -28.93 3.68 5.92
N GLU A 139 -29.91 2.80 5.67
CA GLU A 139 -29.76 1.33 5.71
C GLU A 139 -29.20 0.82 7.05
N LEU A 140 -29.47 1.55 8.14
CA LEU A 140 -28.99 1.23 9.48
C LEU A 140 -29.77 0.07 10.07
N THR A 141 -29.12 -0.71 10.93
CA THR A 141 -29.79 -1.65 11.82
C THR A 141 -30.59 -0.91 12.90
N GLU A 142 -31.53 -1.62 13.53
CA GLU A 142 -32.31 -1.05 14.63
C GLU A 142 -31.43 -0.57 15.79
N GLU A 143 -30.34 -1.29 16.10
CA GLU A 143 -29.40 -0.92 17.16
C GLU A 143 -28.62 0.36 16.82
N GLU A 144 -28.12 0.48 15.60
CA GLU A 144 -27.42 1.68 15.11
C GLU A 144 -28.33 2.91 15.06
N ALA A 145 -29.55 2.73 14.54
CA ALA A 145 -30.56 3.79 14.49
C ALA A 145 -30.96 4.26 15.89
N ARG A 146 -31.13 3.33 16.84
CA ARG A 146 -31.42 3.64 18.25
C ARG A 146 -30.25 4.40 18.89
N GLY A 147 -29.01 3.94 18.67
CA GLY A 147 -27.81 4.63 19.14
C GLY A 147 -27.70 6.06 18.61
N CYS A 148 -28.04 6.29 17.34
CA CYS A 148 -28.08 7.64 16.76
C CYS A 148 -29.14 8.53 17.43
N ILE A 149 -30.34 8.01 17.67
CA ILE A 149 -31.40 8.75 18.37
C ILE A 149 -30.95 9.07 19.80
N GLU A 150 -30.38 8.12 20.55
CA GLU A 150 -29.87 8.39 21.90
C GLU A 150 -28.76 9.44 21.93
N LYS A 151 -27.92 9.49 20.89
CA LYS A 151 -26.81 10.43 20.78
C LYS A 151 -27.24 11.85 20.42
N TYR A 152 -28.29 12.02 19.61
CA TYR A 152 -28.63 13.33 19.00
C TYR A 152 -30.05 13.86 19.29
N TRP A 153 -30.91 13.11 19.98
CA TRP A 153 -32.26 13.53 20.35
C TRP A 153 -32.30 14.25 21.70
#